data_AF-A0A5K1B4A1-F1
#
_entry.id   AF-A0A5K1B4A1-F1
#
_cell.length_a   1.000
_cell.length_b   1.000
_cell.length_c   1.000
_cell.angle_alpha   90.00
_cell.angle_beta   90.00
_cell.angle_gamma   90.00
#
_symmetry.space_group_name_H-M   'P 1'
#
loop_
_entity.id
_entity.type
_entity.pdbx_description
1 polymer ?
#
loop_
_entity_poly.entity_id
_entity_poly.type
_entity_poly.pdbx_seq_one_letter_code
_entity_poly.pdbx_strand_id
1 'polypeptide(L)'
;AKKKVALLLQKLKKYELPELPPPRHDPELLTPEQLQAYKKIGFRNRNYVPVGVRGVFGGVVQNMHLHWKFHETVQVCCDNFPKEKIKEMATMLARLSGGIVVNVHDVKTIIMFRGRNYRQPKNLIPFNTLTKRK
;
A
#
# COMPACT_ATOMS: atom_id res chain seq x y z
N ALA A 1 11.13 -1.48 37.17
CA ALA A 1 10.67 -1.19 35.79
C ALA A 1 11.66 -0.33 34.96
N LYS A 2 12.18 0.80 35.48
CA LYS A 2 12.98 1.79 34.72
C LYS A 2 14.29 1.26 34.07
N LYS A 3 15.03 0.36 34.74
CA LYS A 3 16.27 -0.24 34.19
C LYS A 3 16.06 -1.06 32.91
N LYS A 4 14.93 -1.76 32.81
CA LYS A 4 14.59 -2.61 31.66
C LYS A 4 14.28 -1.76 30.42
N VAL A 5 13.59 -0.64 30.64
CA VAL A 5 13.29 0.37 29.59
C VAL A 5 14.58 1.01 29.08
N ALA A 6 15.51 1.38 29.97
CA ALA A 6 16.80 1.95 29.58
C ALA A 6 17.64 0.97 28.74
N LEU A 7 17.67 -0.30 29.13
CA LEU A 7 18.37 -1.35 28.39
C LEU A 7 17.76 -1.58 26.99
N LEU A 8 16.43 -1.53 26.88
CA LEU A 8 15.74 -1.65 25.60
C LEU A 8 16.00 -0.45 24.68
N LEU A 9 16.02 0.77 25.23
CA LEU A 9 16.38 1.97 24.47
C LEU A 9 17.82 1.92 23.97
N GLN A 10 18.74 1.39 24.78
CA GLN A 10 20.14 1.21 24.38
C GLN A 10 20.28 0.14 23.27
N LYS A 11 19.49 -0.93 23.34
CA LYS A 11 19.42 -1.95 22.28
C LYS A 11 18.81 -1.41 20.99
N LEU A 12 17.76 -0.59 21.08
CA LEU A 12 17.16 0.09 19.92
C LEU A 12 18.13 1.05 19.24
N LYS A 13 18.91 1.82 20.02
CA LYS A 13 19.96 2.70 19.48
C LYS A 13 21.08 1.94 18.76
N LYS A 14 21.41 0.72 19.22
CA LYS A 14 22.39 -0.16 18.55
C LYS A 14 21.85 -0.84 17.30
N TYR A 15 20.53 -0.85 17.10
CA TYR A 15 19.92 -1.48 15.94
C TYR A 15 19.96 -0.49 14.77
N GLU A 16 21.11 -0.42 14.10
CA GLU A 16 21.22 0.27 12.83
C GLU A 16 20.41 -0.53 11.81
N LEU A 17 19.25 0.00 11.44
CA LEU A 17 18.50 -0.52 10.31
C LEU A 17 19.39 -0.32 9.07
N PRO A 18 19.62 -1.34 8.24
CA PRO A 18 20.26 -1.15 6.95
C PRO A 18 19.54 -0.01 6.23
N GLU A 19 20.31 0.96 5.72
CA GLU A 19 19.73 2.04 4.93
C GLU A 19 18.90 1.40 3.82
N LEU A 20 17.57 1.49 3.96
CA LEU A 20 16.67 1.03 2.92
C LEU A 20 17.04 1.85 1.68
N PRO A 21 17.27 1.21 0.52
CA PRO A 21 17.53 1.96 -0.70
C PRO A 21 16.43 3.01 -0.84
N PRO A 22 16.79 4.26 -1.18
CA PRO A 22 15.81 5.33 -1.31
C PRO A 22 14.66 4.81 -2.17
N PRO A 23 13.39 5.03 -1.76
CA PRO A 23 12.26 4.60 -2.56
C PRO A 23 12.48 5.11 -3.99
N ARG A 24 12.72 4.20 -4.94
CA ARG A 24 12.91 4.55 -6.36
C ARG A 24 11.67 5.17 -7.00
N HIS A 25 10.58 5.25 -6.25
CA HIS A 25 9.42 6.01 -6.63
C HIS A 25 9.77 7.48 -6.46
N ASP A 26 10.28 8.07 -7.55
CA ASP A 26 10.12 9.49 -7.78
C ASP A 26 8.66 9.84 -7.45
N PRO A 27 8.39 10.85 -6.61
CA PRO A 27 7.06 11.42 -6.52
C PRO A 27 6.79 12.10 -7.86
N GLU A 28 6.45 11.30 -8.87
CA GLU A 28 5.96 11.77 -10.15
C GLU A 28 4.75 12.62 -9.83
N LEU A 29 4.89 13.94 -10.01
CA LEU A 29 3.79 14.88 -9.92
C LEU A 29 2.81 14.50 -11.03
N LEU A 30 1.85 13.63 -10.71
CA LEU A 30 0.75 13.31 -11.60
C LEU A 30 0.02 14.62 -11.86
N THR A 31 0.00 15.02 -13.13
CA THR A 31 -0.81 16.17 -13.55
C THR A 31 -2.27 15.90 -13.19
N PRO A 32 -3.06 16.95 -12.89
CA PRO A 32 -4.48 16.79 -12.58
C PRO A 32 -5.24 16.07 -13.71
N GLU A 33 -4.81 16.25 -14.96
CA GLU A 33 -5.34 15.57 -16.15
C GLU A 33 -5.12 14.05 -16.08
N GLN A 34 -3.90 13.64 -15.72
CA GLN A 34 -3.57 12.23 -15.55
C GLN A 34 -4.34 11.60 -14.39
N LEU A 35 -4.50 12.32 -13.27
CA LEU A 35 -5.33 11.85 -12.15
C LEU A 35 -6.77 11.60 -12.58
N GLN A 36 -7.36 12.50 -13.38
CA GLN A 36 -8.70 12.31 -13.92
C GLN A 36 -8.79 11.14 -14.90
N ALA A 37 -7.78 10.96 -15.76
CA ALA A 37 -7.71 9.82 -16.67
C ALA A 37 -7.63 8.49 -15.90
N TYR A 38 -6.72 8.38 -14.93
CA TYR A 38 -6.59 7.18 -14.10
C TYR A 38 -7.80 6.94 -13.22
N LYS A 39 -8.48 8.00 -12.77
CA LYS A 39 -9.78 7.87 -12.08
C LYS A 39 -10.80 7.20 -13.01
N LYS A 40 -10.96 7.66 -14.26
CA LYS A 40 -11.89 7.07 -15.24
C LYS A 40 -11.53 5.61 -15.58
N ILE A 41 -10.24 5.33 -15.81
CA ILE A 41 -9.74 3.97 -16.09
C ILE A 41 -9.98 3.06 -14.88
N GLY A 42 -9.62 3.54 -13.69
CA GLY A 42 -9.83 2.83 -12.44
C GLY A 42 -11.27 2.39 -12.26
N PHE A 43 -12.24 3.28 -12.50
CA PHE A 43 -13.67 2.96 -12.43
C PHE A 43 -14.15 1.99 -13.51
N ARG A 44 -13.61 2.10 -14.73
CA ARG A 44 -13.98 1.20 -15.84
C ARG A 44 -13.47 -0.22 -15.62
N ASN A 45 -12.31 -0.35 -14.98
CA ASN A 45 -11.70 -1.64 -14.75
C ASN A 45 -12.44 -2.43 -13.68
N ARG A 46 -12.67 -3.72 -13.93
CA ARG A 46 -13.34 -4.65 -12.99
C ARG A 46 -12.35 -5.39 -12.08
N ASN A 47 -11.12 -4.92 -11.98
CA ASN A 47 -10.07 -5.56 -11.17
C ASN A 47 -10.10 -5.00 -9.74
N TYR A 48 -10.78 -5.73 -8.86
CA TYR A 48 -10.90 -5.36 -7.46
C TYR A 48 -10.19 -6.37 -6.55
N VAL A 49 -9.58 -5.85 -5.49
CA VAL A 49 -8.99 -6.61 -4.39
C VAL A 49 -9.87 -6.39 -3.17
N PRO A 50 -10.62 -7.41 -2.72
CA PRO A 50 -11.42 -7.31 -1.51
C PRO A 50 -10.52 -7.32 -0.27
N VAL A 51 -10.75 -6.40 0.65
CA VAL A 51 -10.10 -6.34 1.95
C VAL A 51 -11.08 -6.78 3.02
N GLY A 52 -10.76 -7.91 3.67
CA GLY A 52 -11.57 -8.42 4.77
C GLY A 52 -11.37 -7.66 6.08
N VAL A 53 -12.03 -8.14 7.14
CA VAL A 53 -12.07 -7.54 8.49
C VAL A 53 -10.68 -7.24 9.09
N ARG A 54 -9.67 -8.05 8.71
CA ARG A 54 -8.28 -7.88 9.19
C ARG A 54 -7.60 -6.62 8.61
N GLY A 55 -8.14 -6.02 7.56
CA GLY A 55 -7.55 -4.86 6.90
C GLY A 55 -6.37 -5.22 5.99
N VAL A 56 -5.41 -4.31 5.88
CA VAL A 56 -4.24 -4.44 4.99
C VAL A 56 -3.25 -5.47 5.56
N PHE A 57 -3.02 -6.55 4.82
CA PHE A 57 -2.01 -7.56 5.15
C PHE A 57 -1.18 -7.93 3.92
N GLY A 58 -0.11 -8.70 4.12
CA GLY A 58 0.85 -9.03 3.05
C GLY A 58 0.22 -9.65 1.81
N GLY A 59 -0.83 -10.46 1.96
CA GLY A 59 -1.55 -11.05 0.83
C GLY A 59 -2.38 -10.05 0.01
N VAL A 60 -2.88 -8.96 0.62
CA VAL A 60 -3.54 -7.86 -0.13
C VAL A 60 -2.52 -7.20 -1.05
N VAL A 61 -1.33 -6.90 -0.52
CA VAL A 61 -0.24 -6.28 -1.28
C VAL A 61 0.25 -7.20 -2.39
N GLN A 62 0.42 -8.49 -2.09
CA GLN A 62 0.72 -9.50 -3.11
C GLN A 62 -0.32 -9.51 -4.23
N ASN A 63 -1.62 -9.49 -3.88
CA ASN A 63 -2.68 -9.51 -4.88
C ASN A 63 -2.70 -8.22 -5.72
N MET A 64 -2.45 -7.06 -5.12
CA MET A 64 -2.26 -5.81 -5.86
C MET A 64 -1.10 -5.91 -6.88
N HIS A 65 0.05 -6.45 -6.46
CA HIS A 65 1.19 -6.62 -7.36
C HIS A 65 0.91 -7.58 -8.52
N LEU A 66 0.07 -8.60 -8.31
CA LEU A 66 -0.39 -9.50 -9.37
C LEU A 66 -1.28 -8.77 -10.38
N HIS A 67 -2.22 -7.94 -9.92
CA HIS A 67 -3.04 -7.11 -10.81
C HIS A 67 -2.18 -6.09 -11.58
N TRP A 68 -1.16 -5.51 -10.94
CA TRP A 68 -0.26 -4.55 -11.56
C TRP A 68 0.68 -5.10 -12.64
N LYS A 69 0.72 -6.43 -12.79
CA LYS A 69 1.39 -7.09 -13.90
C LYS A 69 0.67 -6.85 -15.23
N PHE A 70 -0.66 -6.77 -15.21
CA PHE A 70 -1.50 -6.69 -16.41
C PHE A 70 -2.30 -5.39 -16.51
N HIS A 71 -2.52 -4.72 -15.39
CA HIS A 71 -3.32 -3.50 -15.31
C HIS A 71 -2.58 -2.39 -14.60
N GLU A 72 -2.74 -1.16 -15.06
CA GLU A 72 -2.05 -0.02 -14.47
C GLU A 72 -2.67 0.44 -13.14
N THR A 73 -3.99 0.27 -13.02
CA THR A 73 -4.78 0.65 -11.85
C THR A 73 -5.39 -0.59 -11.21
N VAL A 74 -5.64 -0.54 -9.89
CA VAL A 74 -6.38 -1.57 -9.17
C VAL A 74 -7.38 -0.91 -8.22
N GLN A 75 -8.58 -1.50 -8.10
CA GLN A 75 -9.55 -1.10 -7.10
C GLN A 75 -9.35 -1.93 -5.82
N VAL A 76 -9.40 -1.31 -4.65
CA VAL A 76 -9.32 -2.01 -3.37
C VAL A 76 -10.64 -1.77 -2.64
N CYS A 77 -11.46 -2.79 -2.57
CA CYS A 77 -12.78 -2.73 -1.92
C CYS A 77 -12.63 -3.03 -0.43
N CYS A 78 -12.96 -2.04 0.39
CA CYS A 78 -12.89 -2.07 1.84
C CYS A 78 -14.31 -1.96 2.39
N ASP A 79 -15.07 -3.05 2.26
CA ASP A 79 -16.43 -3.11 2.79
C ASP A 79 -16.35 -3.22 4.32
N ASN A 80 -17.07 -2.35 5.04
CA ASN A 80 -17.21 -2.30 6.51
C ASN A 80 -16.14 -1.54 7.32
N PHE A 81 -15.44 -0.56 6.74
CA PHE A 81 -14.53 0.31 7.51
C PHE A 81 -15.03 1.77 7.60
N PRO A 82 -14.80 2.47 8.74
CA PRO A 82 -15.11 3.88 8.87
C PRO A 82 -14.19 4.73 7.98
N LYS A 83 -14.64 5.94 7.63
CA LYS A 83 -13.95 6.84 6.69
C LYS A 83 -12.50 7.14 7.08
N GLU A 84 -12.25 7.31 8.37
CA GLU A 84 -10.92 7.60 8.92
C GLU A 84 -9.96 6.43 8.68
N LYS A 85 -10.41 5.22 9.00
CA LYS A 85 -9.62 4.00 8.82
C LYS A 85 -9.32 3.71 7.35
N ILE A 86 -10.22 4.06 6.43
CA ILE A 86 -9.98 3.91 4.99
C ILE A 86 -8.87 4.84 4.51
N LYS A 87 -8.79 6.07 5.03
CA LYS A 87 -7.67 6.97 4.73
C LYS A 87 -6.35 6.40 5.26
N GLU A 88 -6.34 5.91 6.50
CA GLU A 88 -5.16 5.26 7.07
C GLU A 88 -4.74 4.03 6.26
N MET A 89 -5.70 3.21 5.84
CA MET A 89 -5.46 2.05 4.98
C MET A 89 -4.90 2.45 3.62
N ALA A 90 -5.41 3.51 3.00
CA ALA A 90 -4.88 4.04 1.74
C ALA A 90 -3.41 4.46 1.90
N THR A 91 -3.08 5.18 2.98
CA THR A 91 -1.70 5.57 3.30
C THR A 91 -0.81 4.35 3.55
N MET A 92 -1.30 3.35 4.28
CA MET A 92 -0.57 2.10 4.51
C MET A 92 -0.34 1.31 3.23
N LEU A 93 -1.36 1.20 2.38
CA LEU A 93 -1.25 0.54 1.07
C LEU A 93 -0.21 1.23 0.21
N ALA A 94 -0.25 2.56 0.09
CA ALA A 94 0.73 3.33 -0.66
C ALA A 94 2.16 3.08 -0.14
N ARG A 95 2.35 3.11 1.18
CA ARG A 95 3.66 2.87 1.82
C ARG A 95 4.17 1.44 1.61
N LEU A 96 3.30 0.44 1.70
CA LEU A 96 3.69 -0.98 1.61
C LEU A 96 3.92 -1.44 0.18
N SER A 97 3.11 -0.94 -0.75
CA SER A 97 3.12 -1.37 -2.15
C SER A 97 3.95 -0.47 -3.07
N GLY A 98 4.28 0.75 -2.63
CA GLY A 98 4.91 1.78 -3.47
C GLY A 98 3.96 2.44 -4.47
N GLY A 99 2.67 2.06 -4.46
CA GLY A 99 1.66 2.64 -5.34
C GLY A 99 1.19 4.02 -4.91
N ILE A 100 0.56 4.73 -5.83
CA ILE A 100 -0.01 6.07 -5.65
C ILE A 100 -1.52 5.95 -5.47
N VAL A 101 -2.07 6.63 -4.45
CA VAL A 101 -3.52 6.73 -4.26
C VAL A 101 -4.08 7.76 -5.26
N VAL A 102 -4.91 7.31 -6.20
CA VAL A 102 -5.52 8.19 -7.21
C VAL A 102 -6.79 8.81 -6.67
N ASN A 103 -7.66 8.00 -6.07
CA ASN A 103 -8.95 8.45 -5.57
C ASN A 103 -9.52 7.47 -4.53
N VAL A 104 -10.39 7.96 -3.64
CA VAL A 104 -11.20 7.15 -2.73
C VAL A 104 -12.67 7.40 -3.06
N HIS A 105 -13.36 6.37 -3.54
CA HIS A 105 -14.75 6.43 -3.96
C HIS A 105 -15.70 5.93 -2.88
N ASP A 106 -16.77 6.69 -2.64
CA ASP A 106 -17.91 6.40 -1.74
C ASP A 106 -17.54 5.85 -0.36
N VAL A 107 -16.29 6.12 0.03
CA VAL A 107 -15.67 5.61 1.24
C VAL A 107 -15.78 4.09 1.39
N LYS A 108 -15.66 3.39 0.26
CA LYS A 108 -15.63 1.93 0.21
C LYS A 108 -14.51 1.44 -0.69
N THR A 109 -14.20 2.18 -1.76
CA THR A 109 -13.24 1.71 -2.76
C THR A 109 -12.08 2.68 -2.90
N ILE A 110 -10.85 2.17 -2.76
CA ILE A 110 -9.62 2.94 -2.99
C ILE A 110 -9.10 2.58 -4.39
N ILE A 111 -8.89 3.58 -5.23
CA ILE A 111 -8.27 3.40 -6.56
C ILE A 111 -6.78 3.69 -6.41
N MET A 112 -5.98 2.65 -6.67
CA MET A 112 -4.53 2.69 -6.57
C MET A 112 -3.90 2.58 -7.95
N PHE A 113 -2.86 3.37 -8.20
CA PHE A 113 -2.04 3.32 -9.40
C PHE A 113 -0.65 2.79 -9.06
N ARG A 114 -0.10 1.92 -9.91
CA ARG A 114 1.18 1.25 -9.66
C ARG A 114 2.42 2.17 -9.78
N GLY A 115 2.31 3.28 -10.52
CA GLY A 115 3.44 4.13 -10.94
C GLY A 115 3.88 3.83 -12.38
N ARG A 116 4.44 4.81 -13.10
CA ARG A 116 4.84 4.61 -14.51
C ARG A 116 5.96 3.59 -14.68
N ASN A 117 6.89 3.58 -13.73
CA ASN A 117 8.08 2.72 -13.73
C ASN A 117 7.92 1.46 -12.88
N TYR A 118 6.69 0.95 -12.71
CA TYR A 118 6.47 -0.24 -11.91
C TYR A 118 7.21 -1.46 -12.48
N ARG A 119 8.09 -2.04 -11.67
CA ARG A 119 8.72 -3.33 -11.89
C ARG A 119 8.23 -4.29 -10.82
N GLN A 120 7.77 -5.47 -11.23
CA GLN A 120 7.30 -6.48 -10.29
C GLN A 120 8.43 -6.80 -9.28
N PRO A 121 8.22 -6.55 -7.98
CA PRO A 121 9.24 -6.86 -6.98
C PRO A 121 9.42 -8.38 -6.89
N LYS A 122 10.68 -8.83 -6.73
CA LYS A 122 10.98 -10.28 -6.54
C LYS A 122 10.28 -10.83 -5.28
N ASN A 123 10.17 -10.01 -4.25
CA ASN A 123 9.41 -10.29 -3.04
C ASN A 123 8.08 -9.56 -3.11
N LEU A 124 7.00 -10.29 -3.39
CA LEU A 124 5.64 -9.74 -3.53
C LEU A 124 4.97 -9.41 -2.20
N ILE A 125 5.50 -9.97 -1.11
CA ILE A 125 5.02 -9.74 0.25
C ILE A 125 6.06 -8.88 0.96
N PRO A 126 5.70 -7.66 1.42
CA PRO A 126 6.64 -6.85 2.19
C PRO A 126 6.94 -7.53 3.52
N PHE A 127 8.22 -7.62 3.89
CA PHE A 127 8.69 -8.25 5.13
C PHE A 127 8.05 -7.67 6.41
N ASN A 128 7.61 -6.41 6.35
CA ASN A 128 7.01 -5.69 7.48
C ASN A 128 5.49 -5.91 7.64
N THR A 129 4.89 -6.86 6.93
CA THR A 129 3.44 -7.10 6.98
C THR A 129 3.07 -8.25 7.90
N LEU A 130 1.93 -8.14 8.56
CA LEU A 130 1.36 -9.23 9.37
C LEU A 130 1.12 -10.45 8.46
N THR A 131 1.87 -11.52 8.70
CA THR A 131 1.67 -12.80 8.02
C THR A 131 0.50 -13.57 8.65
N LYS A 132 -0.17 -14.41 7.86
CA LYS A 132 -1.16 -15.36 8.37
C LYS A 132 -0.40 -16.33 9.30
N ARG A 133 -0.73 -16.37 10.59
CA ARG A 133 -0.25 -17.47 11.45
C ARG A 133 -0.80 -18.77 10.86
N LYS A 134 0.10 -19.72 10.60
CA LYS A 134 -0.27 -21.09 10.23
C LYS A 134 -1.03 -21.74 11.38
#